data_AF-A0AAV7IEL8-F1
#
_entry.id   AF-A0AAV7IEL8-F1
#
_cell.length_a   1.000
_cell.length_b   1.000
_cell.length_c   1.000
_cell.angle_alpha   90.00
_cell.angle_beta   90.00
_cell.angle_gamma   90.00
#
_symmetry.space_group_name_H-M   'P 1'
#
loop_
_entity.id
_entity.type
_entity.pdbx_description
1 polymer ?
#
loop_
_entity_poly.entity_id
_entity_poly.type
_entity_poly.pdbx_seq_one_letter_code
_entity_poly.pdbx_strand_id
1 'polypeptide(L)'
;MKNACKADVWSKVINHMTVTLAEHDLSPIDIKKCKTKMEALKRHYKGLKDNNKKSGNQKITWPYYDETEELFGEQPWIKPLSTAGSNIENTMDSEVINPPSKRQKKLADYCEQLLEEKKENRAIRIQHHQEKIAATNQLTDVLRELIGHATQKRQS
;
A
#
# COMPACT_ATOMS: atom_id res chain seq x y z
N MET A 1 -10.38 -21.10 25.80
CA MET A 1 -11.86 -20.93 25.68
C MET A 1 -12.34 -19.97 24.58
N LYS A 2 -11.55 -19.61 23.54
CA LYS A 2 -11.97 -18.60 22.53
C LYS A 2 -12.49 -19.17 21.20
N ASN A 3 -12.47 -20.50 21.00
CA ASN A 3 -12.77 -21.11 19.69
C ASN A 3 -14.17 -21.75 19.58
N ALA A 4 -14.85 -22.05 20.69
CA ALA A 4 -16.18 -22.67 20.64
C ALA A 4 -17.28 -21.68 20.21
N CYS A 5 -17.21 -20.41 20.64
CA CYS A 5 -18.25 -19.41 20.40
C CYS A 5 -18.35 -18.96 18.93
N LYS A 6 -17.24 -18.97 18.18
CA LYS A 6 -17.24 -18.55 16.77
C LYS A 6 -17.89 -19.58 15.84
N ALA A 7 -17.79 -20.88 16.15
CA ALA A 7 -18.42 -21.91 15.34
C ALA A 7 -19.95 -21.79 15.39
N ASP A 8 -20.51 -21.43 16.55
CA ASP A 8 -21.94 -21.29 16.78
C ASP A 8 -22.60 -20.19 15.92
N VAL A 9 -21.97 -19.01 15.82
CA VAL A 9 -22.51 -17.89 15.03
C VAL A 9 -22.58 -18.25 13.53
N TRP A 10 -21.54 -18.87 12.99
CA TRP A 10 -21.52 -19.25 11.58
C TRP A 10 -22.54 -20.35 11.27
N SER A 11 -22.77 -21.29 12.20
CA SER A 11 -23.83 -22.29 12.04
C SER A 11 -25.21 -21.63 11.95
N LYS A 12 -25.50 -20.61 12.77
CA LYS A 12 -26.76 -19.86 12.69
C LYS A 12 -26.94 -19.14 11.36
N VAL A 13 -25.89 -18.43 10.91
CA VAL A 13 -25.89 -17.73 9.60
C VAL A 13 -26.16 -18.70 8.45
N ILE A 14 -25.57 -19.89 8.51
CA ILE A 14 -25.70 -20.89 7.44
C ILE A 14 -27.05 -21.56 7.45
N ASN A 15 -27.59 -21.86 8.64
CA ASN A 15 -28.94 -22.37 8.76
C ASN A 15 -29.94 -21.37 8.16
N HIS A 16 -29.82 -20.09 8.51
CA HIS A 16 -30.65 -19.04 7.92
C HIS A 16 -30.48 -18.95 6.40
N MET A 17 -29.25 -18.88 5.89
CA MET A 17 -29.00 -18.86 4.43
C MET A 17 -29.54 -20.09 3.73
N THR A 18 -29.40 -21.29 4.32
CA THR A 18 -29.87 -22.53 3.71
C THR A 18 -31.40 -22.56 3.62
N VAL A 19 -32.10 -22.07 4.65
CA VAL A 19 -33.56 -21.93 4.63
C VAL A 19 -33.99 -20.97 3.52
N THR A 20 -33.42 -19.77 3.45
CA THR A 20 -33.74 -18.80 2.40
C THR A 20 -33.41 -19.32 0.99
N LEU A 21 -32.33 -20.08 0.83
CA LEU A 21 -31.95 -20.64 -0.47
C LEU A 21 -32.86 -21.80 -0.88
N ALA A 22 -33.34 -22.59 0.07
CA ALA A 22 -34.31 -23.65 -0.20
C ALA A 22 -35.65 -23.10 -0.71
N GLU A 23 -36.07 -21.90 -0.25
CA GLU A 23 -37.24 -21.20 -0.79
C GLU A 23 -37.09 -20.83 -2.28
N HIS A 24 -35.86 -20.78 -2.78
CA HIS A 24 -35.51 -20.48 -4.16
C HIS A 24 -34.97 -21.71 -4.93
N ASP A 25 -35.20 -22.93 -4.43
CA ASP A 25 -34.73 -24.19 -5.03
C ASP A 25 -33.20 -24.29 -5.19
N LEU A 26 -32.45 -23.62 -4.33
CA LEU A 26 -30.98 -23.61 -4.34
C LEU A 26 -30.38 -24.57 -3.31
N SER A 27 -29.22 -25.12 -3.67
CA SER A 27 -28.50 -26.11 -2.86
C SER A 27 -27.93 -25.51 -1.55
N PRO A 28 -27.89 -26.30 -0.45
CA PRO A 28 -27.24 -25.89 0.80
C PRO A 28 -25.77 -25.47 0.63
N ILE A 29 -25.35 -24.47 1.42
CA ILE A 29 -24.01 -23.89 1.33
C ILE A 29 -23.13 -24.36 2.49
N ASP A 30 -21.88 -24.73 2.17
CA ASP A 30 -20.86 -25.07 3.16
C ASP A 30 -20.33 -23.83 3.92
N ILE A 31 -19.97 -24.03 5.19
CA ILE A 31 -19.42 -23.00 6.08
C ILE A 31 -18.21 -22.30 5.47
N LYS A 32 -17.33 -23.06 4.82
CA LYS A 32 -16.12 -22.49 4.19
C LYS A 32 -16.49 -21.55 3.04
N LYS A 33 -17.50 -21.90 2.25
CA LYS A 33 -17.97 -21.06 1.13
C LYS A 33 -18.56 -19.75 1.64
N CYS A 34 -19.40 -19.81 2.67
CA CYS A 34 -19.99 -18.63 3.31
C CYS A 34 -18.91 -17.67 3.84
N LYS A 35 -17.93 -18.20 4.60
CA LYS A 35 -16.81 -17.40 5.12
C LYS A 35 -15.98 -16.74 4.02
N THR A 36 -15.61 -17.51 2.99
CA THR A 36 -14.85 -16.98 1.85
C THR A 36 -15.60 -15.87 1.14
N LYS A 37 -16.92 -16.02 0.94
CA LYS A 37 -17.75 -14.99 0.32
C LYS A 37 -17.81 -13.73 1.18
N MET A 38 -17.96 -13.86 2.49
CA MET A 38 -17.94 -12.73 3.43
C MET A 38 -16.60 -11.98 3.38
N GLU A 39 -15.47 -12.69 3.39
CA GLU A 39 -14.15 -12.05 3.30
C GLU A 39 -13.92 -11.38 1.95
N ALA A 40 -14.42 -11.97 0.85
CA ALA A 40 -14.40 -11.32 -0.46
C ALA A 40 -15.25 -10.04 -0.48
N LEU A 41 -16.42 -10.05 0.16
CA LEU A 41 -17.30 -8.88 0.30
C LEU A 41 -16.58 -7.73 1.01
N LYS A 42 -15.93 -8.03 2.14
CA LYS A 42 -15.14 -7.03 2.91
C LYS A 42 -14.01 -6.42 2.06
N ARG A 43 -13.26 -7.25 1.33
CA ARG A 43 -12.17 -6.78 0.45
C ARG A 43 -12.70 -5.91 -0.68
N HIS A 44 -13.81 -6.30 -1.30
CA HIS A 44 -14.42 -5.54 -2.38
C HIS A 44 -14.88 -4.16 -1.89
N TYR A 45 -15.62 -4.12 -0.78
CA TYR A 45 -16.06 -2.88 -0.16
C TYR A 45 -14.87 -1.96 0.18
N LYS A 46 -13.83 -2.49 0.84
CA LYS A 46 -12.62 -1.71 1.14
C LYS A 46 -11.96 -1.15 -0.12
N GLY A 47 -11.78 -1.99 -1.14
CA GLY A 47 -11.16 -1.57 -2.40
C GLY A 47 -11.96 -0.48 -3.11
N LEU A 48 -13.29 -0.57 -3.08
CA LEU A 48 -14.18 0.44 -3.62
C LEU A 48 -14.06 1.77 -2.85
N LYS A 49 -14.08 1.72 -1.51
CA LYS A 49 -13.93 2.91 -0.65
C LYS A 49 -12.57 3.58 -0.84
N ASP A 50 -11.50 2.80 -0.90
CA ASP A 50 -10.15 3.29 -1.18
C ASP A 50 -10.02 3.90 -2.58
N ASN A 51 -10.67 3.30 -3.59
CA ASN A 51 -10.71 3.85 -4.95
C ASN A 51 -11.43 5.21 -4.99
N ASN A 52 -12.59 5.30 -4.36
CA ASN A 52 -13.42 6.50 -4.36
C ASN A 52 -12.82 7.64 -3.52
N LYS A 53 -11.92 7.33 -2.56
CA LYS A 53 -11.19 8.32 -1.77
C LYS A 53 -10.04 8.98 -2.55
N LYS A 54 -9.50 8.32 -3.59
CA LYS A 54 -8.36 8.82 -4.36
C LYS A 54 -8.81 9.88 -5.36
N SER A 55 -8.16 11.05 -5.32
CA SER A 55 -8.36 12.11 -6.31
C SER A 55 -7.91 11.63 -7.70
N GLY A 56 -8.64 12.02 -8.75
CA GLY A 56 -8.37 11.63 -10.14
C GLY A 56 -8.97 10.28 -10.56
N ASN A 57 -9.51 9.48 -9.63
CA ASN A 57 -10.21 8.24 -9.97
C ASN A 57 -11.69 8.47 -10.29
N GLN A 58 -12.22 7.65 -11.19
CA GLN A 58 -13.66 7.57 -11.40
C GLN A 58 -14.33 6.89 -10.20
N LYS A 59 -15.47 7.46 -9.78
CA LYS A 59 -16.27 6.89 -8.68
C LYS A 59 -16.90 5.58 -9.12
N ILE A 60 -16.63 4.52 -8.36
CA ILE A 60 -17.28 3.23 -8.54
C ILE A 60 -18.53 3.21 -7.66
N THR A 61 -19.69 2.97 -8.26
CA THR A 61 -20.96 2.78 -7.57
C THR A 61 -21.22 1.29 -7.38
N TRP A 62 -21.78 0.90 -6.24
CA TRP A 62 -22.17 -0.47 -5.97
C TRP A 62 -23.55 -0.51 -5.30
N PRO A 63 -24.50 -1.34 -5.76
CA PRO A 63 -25.87 -1.32 -5.23
C PRO A 63 -25.96 -1.57 -3.73
N TYR A 64 -25.06 -2.38 -3.18
CA TYR A 64 -25.02 -2.71 -1.76
C TYR A 64 -24.07 -1.80 -0.96
N TYR A 65 -23.67 -0.66 -1.53
CA TYR A 65 -22.71 0.23 -0.88
C TYR A 65 -23.25 0.77 0.45
N ASP A 66 -24.49 1.26 0.46
CA ASP A 66 -25.07 1.89 1.66
C ASP A 66 -25.24 0.87 2.79
N GLU A 67 -25.77 -0.31 2.48
CA GLU A 67 -25.91 -1.43 3.42
C GLU A 67 -24.54 -1.84 4.01
N THR A 68 -23.51 -1.93 3.17
CA THR A 68 -22.17 -2.32 3.63
C THR A 68 -21.42 -1.21 4.35
N GLU A 69 -21.71 0.05 4.05
CA GLU A 69 -21.21 1.21 4.78
C GLU A 69 -21.80 1.26 6.20
N GLU A 70 -23.11 0.99 6.34
CA GLU A 70 -23.75 0.89 7.65
C GLU A 70 -23.14 -0.23 8.51
N LEU A 71 -22.91 -1.40 7.89
CA LEU A 71 -22.35 -2.58 8.58
C LEU A 71 -20.85 -2.44 8.92
N PHE A 72 -20.04 -1.87 8.01
CA PHE A 72 -18.58 -1.94 8.09
C PHE A 72 -17.87 -0.60 8.15
N GLY A 73 -18.56 0.52 7.94
CA GLY A 73 -17.95 1.84 7.75
C GLY A 73 -17.08 2.31 8.91
N GLU A 74 -17.52 2.03 10.14
CA GLU A 74 -16.81 2.38 11.38
C GLU A 74 -15.83 1.29 11.86
N GLN A 75 -15.69 0.20 11.12
CA GLN A 75 -14.80 -0.87 11.54
C GLN A 75 -13.32 -0.44 11.41
N PRO A 76 -12.46 -0.82 12.37
CA PRO A 76 -11.04 -0.42 12.40
C PRO A 76 -10.23 -0.74 11.13
N TRP A 77 -10.62 -1.80 10.41
CA TRP A 77 -9.95 -2.23 9.18
C TRP A 77 -10.36 -1.42 7.94
N ILE A 78 -11.38 -0.57 8.07
CA ILE A 78 -11.85 0.42 7.09
C ILE A 78 -11.41 1.82 7.52
N LYS A 79 -11.76 2.22 8.75
CA LYS A 79 -11.41 3.50 9.36
C LYS A 79 -10.35 3.26 10.43
N PRO A 80 -9.06 3.47 10.13
CA PRO A 80 -8.00 3.22 11.10
C PRO A 80 -8.17 4.15 12.31
N LEU A 81 -8.01 3.62 13.53
CA LEU A 81 -8.13 4.39 14.78
C LEU A 81 -7.12 5.55 14.85
N SER A 82 -5.96 5.37 14.23
CA SER A 82 -4.94 6.39 14.11
C SER A 82 -4.30 6.27 12.74
N THR A 83 -4.17 7.41 12.05
CA THR A 83 -3.43 7.51 10.80
C THR A 83 -2.11 8.17 11.13
N ALA A 84 -1.00 7.43 11.07
CA ALA A 84 0.33 8.04 11.13
C ALA A 84 0.54 8.85 9.85
N GLY A 85 0.37 10.17 9.93
CA GLY A 85 0.59 11.11 8.84
C GLY A 85 1.82 11.98 9.12
N SER A 86 2.51 12.39 8.06
CA SER A 86 3.56 13.43 8.13
C SER A 86 3.00 14.84 8.21
N ASN A 87 1.67 14.99 8.28
CA ASN A 87 0.97 16.27 8.39
C ASN A 87 0.35 16.36 9.78
N ILE A 88 1.18 16.69 10.76
CA ILE A 88 0.74 16.98 12.13
C ILE A 88 0.65 18.49 12.22
N GLU A 89 -0.56 19.04 12.20
CA GLU A 89 -0.80 20.28 12.94
C GLU A 89 -0.61 19.93 14.41
N ASN A 90 0.41 20.50 15.04
CA ASN A 90 0.77 20.23 16.43
C ASN A 90 -0.33 20.75 17.37
N THR A 91 -1.42 20.02 17.54
CA THR A 91 -2.23 20.05 18.75
C THR A 91 -1.70 18.96 19.67
N MET A 92 -0.59 19.29 20.34
CA MET A 92 0.03 18.45 21.35
C MET A 92 -0.83 18.51 22.63
N ASP A 93 -1.76 17.58 22.78
CA ASP A 93 -2.24 17.22 24.11
C ASP A 93 -1.07 16.57 24.86
N SER A 94 -0.51 17.34 25.78
CA SER A 94 0.70 17.03 26.52
C SER A 94 0.43 16.00 27.61
N GLU A 95 0.37 14.73 27.27
CA GLU A 95 0.46 13.65 28.28
C GLU A 95 0.90 12.32 27.65
N VAL A 96 2.17 12.21 27.24
CA VAL A 96 2.77 10.91 26.89
C VAL A 96 4.15 10.76 27.53
N ILE A 97 4.14 10.17 28.73
CA ILE A 97 5.09 9.22 29.31
C ILE A 97 6.51 9.26 28.71
N ASN A 98 7.43 9.95 29.40
CA ASN A 98 8.87 9.88 29.13
C ASN A 98 9.39 8.43 29.31
N PRO A 99 9.86 7.73 28.26
CA PRO A 99 10.56 6.46 28.41
C PRO A 99 12.01 6.68 28.89
N PRO A 100 12.65 5.69 29.54
CA PRO A 100 13.97 5.87 30.16
C PRO A 100 15.07 6.16 29.11
N SER A 101 15.83 7.25 29.32
CA SER A 101 16.68 7.92 28.31
C SER A 101 17.79 7.07 27.68
N LYS A 102 18.17 5.94 28.28
CA LYS A 102 19.19 5.02 27.72
C LYS A 102 18.72 4.33 26.42
N ARG A 103 17.42 4.11 26.23
CA ARG A 103 16.87 3.58 24.97
C ARG A 103 16.87 4.60 23.84
N GLN A 104 16.82 5.89 24.18
CA GLN A 104 16.73 6.99 23.23
C GLN A 104 18.04 7.19 22.45
N LYS A 105 19.20 7.07 23.15
CA LYS A 105 20.52 7.23 22.52
C LYS A 105 20.83 6.13 21.50
N LYS A 106 20.58 4.85 21.86
CA LYS A 106 20.77 3.72 20.91
C LYS A 106 19.90 3.83 19.65
N LEU A 107 18.69 4.37 19.79
CA LEU A 107 17.80 4.55 18.65
C LEU A 107 18.27 5.70 17.74
N ALA A 108 18.75 6.81 18.33
CA ALA A 108 19.32 7.92 17.58
C ALA A 108 20.55 7.49 16.78
N ASP A 109 21.48 6.76 17.41
CA ASP A 109 22.69 6.24 16.75
C ASP A 109 22.32 5.31 15.58
N TYR A 110 21.30 4.45 15.75
CA TYR A 110 20.81 3.57 14.69
C TYR A 110 20.14 4.33 13.53
N CYS A 111 19.35 5.35 13.84
CA CYS A 111 18.74 6.21 12.83
C CYS A 111 19.78 6.99 12.02
N GLU A 112 20.84 7.47 12.67
CA GLU A 112 21.95 8.17 12.03
C GLU A 112 22.73 7.24 11.08
N GLN A 113 23.02 6.01 11.52
CA GLN A 113 23.66 5.00 10.69
C GLN A 113 22.87 4.70 9.40
N LEU A 114 21.54 4.55 9.50
CA LEU A 114 20.68 4.32 8.33
C LEU A 114 20.62 5.52 7.37
N LEU A 115 20.71 6.74 7.89
CA LEU A 115 20.74 7.94 7.07
C LEU A 115 22.05 8.02 6.28
N GLU A 116 23.17 7.68 6.91
CA GLU A 116 24.48 7.70 6.25
C GLU A 116 24.57 6.64 5.15
N GLU A 117 24.10 5.41 5.42
CA GLU A 117 24.00 4.34 4.42
C GLU A 117 23.14 4.77 3.21
N LYS A 118 22.04 5.50 3.45
CA LYS A 118 21.20 6.04 2.37
C LYS A 118 21.92 7.12 1.54
N LYS A 119 22.71 7.98 2.17
CA LYS A 119 23.50 9.01 1.48
C LYS A 119 24.60 8.37 0.62
N GLU A 120 25.32 7.40 1.16
CA GLU A 120 26.34 6.63 0.43
C GLU A 120 25.73 5.92 -0.79
N ASN A 121 24.62 5.20 -0.59
CA ASN A 121 23.92 4.55 -1.70
C ASN A 121 23.44 5.55 -2.77
N ARG A 122 23.03 6.76 -2.38
CA ARG A 122 22.69 7.83 -3.33
C ARG A 122 23.94 8.33 -4.06
N ALA A 123 25.06 8.53 -3.36
CA ALA A 123 26.32 8.97 -3.94
C ALA A 123 26.85 7.95 -4.96
N ILE A 124 26.83 6.66 -4.63
CA ILE A 124 27.22 5.56 -5.52
C ILE A 124 26.37 5.57 -6.80
N ARG A 125 25.04 5.70 -6.68
CA ARG A 125 24.15 5.79 -7.85
C ARG A 125 24.47 7.00 -8.73
N ILE A 126 24.76 8.14 -8.13
CA ILE A 126 25.13 9.37 -8.85
C ILE A 126 26.47 9.17 -9.57
N GLN A 127 27.47 8.62 -8.89
CA GLN A 127 28.79 8.36 -9.46
C GLN A 127 28.71 7.41 -10.66
N HIS A 128 28.04 6.26 -10.50
CA HIS A 128 27.88 5.31 -11.59
C HIS A 128 27.10 5.89 -12.77
N HIS A 129 26.12 6.76 -12.52
CA HIS A 129 25.43 7.50 -13.57
C HIS A 129 26.36 8.49 -14.29
N GLN A 130 27.19 9.22 -13.55
CA GLN A 130 28.19 10.14 -14.11
C GLN A 130 29.22 9.42 -14.96
N GLU A 131 29.73 8.27 -14.51
CA GLU A 131 30.70 7.45 -15.26
C GLU A 131 30.11 6.96 -16.58
N LYS A 132 28.83 6.55 -16.59
CA LYS A 132 28.12 6.20 -17.82
C LYS A 132 27.96 7.38 -18.77
N ILE A 133 27.61 8.56 -18.25
CA ILE A 133 27.52 9.78 -19.05
C ILE A 133 28.90 10.14 -19.63
N ALA A 134 29.97 10.03 -18.84
CA ALA A 134 31.33 10.32 -19.31
C ALA A 134 31.76 9.38 -20.44
N ALA A 135 31.54 8.07 -20.30
CA ALA A 135 31.87 7.10 -21.34
C ALA A 135 31.07 7.32 -22.62
N THR A 136 29.78 7.65 -22.50
CA THR A 136 28.92 7.95 -23.66
C THR A 136 29.33 9.26 -24.35
N ASN A 137 29.74 10.28 -23.60
CA ASN A 137 30.27 11.52 -24.16
C ASN A 137 31.58 11.28 -24.92
N GLN A 138 32.52 10.51 -24.35
CA GLN A 138 33.78 10.16 -25.03
C GLN A 138 33.53 9.45 -26.37
N LEU A 139 32.60 8.49 -26.41
CA LEU A 139 32.23 7.82 -27.66
C LEU A 139 31.60 8.80 -28.66
N THR A 140 30.75 9.69 -28.17
CA THR A 140 30.08 10.71 -29.01
C THR A 140 31.11 11.65 -29.66
N ASP A 141 32.16 12.01 -28.92
CA ASP A 141 33.23 12.88 -29.41
C ASP A 141 34.05 12.21 -30.52
N VAL A 142 34.44 10.94 -30.35
CA VAL A 142 35.14 10.17 -31.39
C VAL A 142 34.30 10.05 -32.67
N LEU A 143 33.00 9.78 -32.54
CA LEU A 143 32.10 9.72 -33.68
C LEU A 143 32.00 11.07 -34.40
N ARG A 144 31.98 12.18 -33.66
CA ARG A 144 31.97 13.53 -34.23
C ARG A 144 33.24 13.83 -35.02
N GLU A 145 34.41 13.45 -34.49
CA GLU A 145 35.69 13.60 -35.19
C GLU A 145 35.74 12.78 -36.48
N LEU A 146 35.31 11.52 -36.44
CA LEU A 146 35.24 10.66 -37.63
C LEU A 146 34.32 11.23 -38.71
N ILE A 147 33.15 11.75 -38.32
CA ILE A 147 32.23 12.42 -39.24
C ILE A 147 32.90 13.68 -39.82
N GLY A 148 33.58 14.49 -39.00
CA GLY A 148 34.32 15.67 -39.45
C GLY A 148 35.37 15.32 -40.51
N HIS A 149 36.23 14.33 -40.25
CA HIS A 149 37.23 13.88 -41.21
C HIS A 149 36.63 13.30 -42.50
N ALA A 150 35.52 12.56 -42.40
CA ALA A 150 34.82 12.02 -43.56
C ALA A 150 34.20 13.13 -44.44
N THR A 151 33.74 14.23 -43.82
CA THR A 151 33.20 15.38 -44.56
C THR A 151 34.29 16.21 -45.24
N GLN A 152 35.44 16.42 -44.58
CA GLN A 152 36.59 17.13 -45.17
C GLN A 152 37.21 16.36 -46.35
N LYS A 153 37.34 15.02 -46.25
CA LYS A 153 37.90 14.19 -47.32
C LYS A 153 36.99 14.10 -48.57
N ARG A 154 35.72 14.51 -48.47
CA ARG A 154 34.77 14.57 -49.60
C ARG A 154 34.80 15.89 -50.37
N GLN A 155 35.40 16.94 -49.81
CA GLN A 155 35.45 18.29 -50.39
C GLN A 155 36.82 18.63 -51.01
N SER A 156 37.84 17.80 -50.78
CA SER A 156 39.16 17.84 -51.44
C SER A 156 39.21 16.85 -52.60
#